data_AF-U7GP01-F1
#
_entry.id   AF-U7GP01-F1
#
_cell.length_a   1.000
_cell.length_b   1.000
_cell.length_c   1.000
_cell.angle_alpha   90.00
_cell.angle_beta   90.00
_cell.angle_gamma   90.00
#
_symmetry.space_group_name_H-M   'P 1'
#
loop_
_entity.id
_entity.type
_entity.pdbx_description
1 polymer ?
#
loop_
_entity_poly.entity_id
_entity_poly.type
_entity_poly.pdbx_seq_one_letter_code
_entity_poly.pdbx_strand_id
1 'polypeptide(L)' 'MRSGVAAAQARGVVFGRRPGQRTKSDRLAPKVLELVSAGHSYRQVGRLVNLSKNTVLDIVKRSRSENP' A
#
# COMPACT_ATOMS: atom_id res chain seq x y z
N MET A 1 -8.24 18.87 28.34
CA MET A 1 -7.78 17.61 27.71
C MET A 1 -7.36 17.83 26.26
N ARG A 2 -6.20 18.47 26.02
CA ARG A 2 -5.53 18.61 24.69
C ARG A 2 -4.00 18.73 24.80
N SER A 3 -3.45 18.70 26.02
CA SER A 3 -2.04 18.99 26.29
C SER A 3 -1.09 17.99 25.63
N GLY A 4 -1.42 16.69 25.65
CA GLY A 4 -0.59 15.64 25.06
C GLY A 4 -0.53 15.68 23.53
N VAL A 5 -1.66 15.93 22.86
CA VAL A 5 -1.72 16.02 21.39
C VAL A 5 -0.96 17.26 20.91
N ALA A 6 -1.14 18.40 21.58
CA ALA A 6 -0.43 19.63 21.28
C ALA A 6 1.10 19.47 21.46
N ALA A 7 1.54 18.83 22.55
CA ALA A 7 2.96 18.55 22.78
C ALA A 7 3.55 17.61 21.72
N ALA A 8 2.77 16.62 21.24
CA ALA A 8 3.22 15.71 20.19
C ALA A 8 3.27 16.39 18.81
N GLN A 9 2.32 17.26 18.49
CA GLN A 9 2.37 18.09 17.28
C GLN A 9 3.57 19.06 17.31
N ALA A 10 3.86 19.66 18.47
CA ALA A 10 5.04 20.52 18.66
C ALA A 10 6.37 19.77 18.49
N ARG A 11 6.40 18.46 18.76
CA ARG A 11 7.53 17.56 18.47
C ARG A 11 7.60 17.12 16.99
N GLY A 12 6.68 17.58 16.15
CA GLY A 12 6.63 17.24 14.73
C GLY A 12 5.98 15.88 14.42
N VAL A 13 5.22 15.29 15.35
CA VAL A 13 4.52 14.03 15.09
C VAL A 13 3.38 14.27 14.11
N VAL A 14 3.51 13.70 12.91
CA VAL A 14 2.45 13.74 11.88
C VAL A 14 1.45 12.62 12.17
N PHE A 15 0.24 13.02 12.56
CA PHE A 15 -0.88 12.12 12.78
C PHE A 15 -1.63 11.81 11.48
N GLY A 16 -2.31 10.66 11.44
CA GLY A 16 -3.12 10.24 10.30
C GLY A 16 -2.33 9.52 9.21
N ARG A 17 -3.01 9.28 8.09
CA ARG A 17 -2.46 8.53 6.96
C ARG A 17 -1.47 9.39 6.19
N ARG A 18 -0.25 8.88 5.99
CA ARG A 18 0.76 9.54 5.15
C ARG A 18 0.54 9.14 3.68
N PRO A 19 0.15 10.08 2.79
CA PRO A 19 0.07 9.79 1.36
C PRO A 19 1.46 9.43 0.83
N GLY A 20 1.54 8.48 -0.10
CA GLY A 20 2.81 8.01 -0.68
C GLY A 20 3.55 6.95 0.14
N GLN A 21 3.47 6.94 1.47
CA GLN A 21 4.11 5.90 2.28
C GLN A 21 3.32 4.58 2.20
N ARG A 22 3.92 3.56 1.57
CA ARG A 22 3.23 2.28 1.25
C ARG A 22 4.09 1.04 1.53
N THR A 23 4.81 1.03 2.65
CA THR A 23 5.79 -0.01 3.02
C THR A 23 5.32 -1.47 2.83
N LYS A 24 4.09 -1.83 3.24
CA LYS A 24 3.57 -3.21 3.05
C LYS A 24 3.27 -3.51 1.57
N SER A 25 2.66 -2.56 0.87
CA SER A 25 2.24 -2.73 -0.53
C SER A 25 3.44 -2.78 -1.46
N ASP A 26 4.46 -1.96 -1.21
CA ASP A 26 5.64 -1.88 -2.06
C ASP A 26 6.53 -3.11 -1.86
N ARG A 27 6.66 -3.60 -0.61
CA ARG A 27 7.36 -4.86 -0.33
C ARG A 27 6.73 -6.06 -1.02
N LEU A 28 5.40 -6.11 -1.10
CA LEU A 28 4.66 -7.22 -1.72
C LEU A 28 4.47 -7.04 -3.23
N ALA A 29 4.86 -5.90 -3.81
CA ALA A 29 4.63 -5.60 -5.21
C ALA A 29 5.21 -6.65 -6.17
N PRO A 30 6.46 -7.14 -6.02
CA PRO A 30 7.01 -8.15 -6.92
C PRO A 30 6.18 -9.43 -6.95
N LYS A 31 5.80 -9.94 -5.77
CA LYS A 31 4.98 -11.15 -5.63
C LYS A 31 3.57 -10.97 -6.20
N VAL A 32 2.99 -9.77 -6.04
CA VAL A 32 1.69 -9.46 -6.63
C VAL A 32 1.76 -9.48 -8.16
N LEU A 33 2.81 -8.88 -8.74
CA LEU A 33 2.99 -8.83 -10.19
C LEU A 33 3.24 -10.22 -10.78
N GLU A 34 4.03 -11.05 -10.11
CA GLU A 34 4.25 -12.45 -10.47
C GLU A 34 2.93 -13.23 -10.52
N LEU A 35 2.12 -13.18 -9.44
CA LEU A 35 0.84 -13.89 -9.39
C LEU A 35 -0.16 -13.37 -10.44
N VAL A 36 -0.15 -12.07 -10.73
CA VAL A 36 -0.98 -11.49 -11.80
C VAL A 36 -0.50 -11.98 -13.17
N SER A 37 0.81 -12.05 -13.41
CA SER A 37 1.38 -12.57 -14.65
C SER A 37 1.07 -14.06 -14.86
N ALA A 38 0.97 -14.84 -13.77
CA ALA A 38 0.54 -16.23 -13.78
C ALA A 38 -0.98 -16.41 -14.02
N GLY A 39 -1.73 -15.34 -14.24
CA GLY A 39 -3.16 -15.38 -14.58
C GLY A 39 -4.11 -15.42 -13.39
N HIS A 40 -3.63 -15.24 -12.15
CA HIS A 40 -4.52 -15.18 -10.99
C HIS A 40 -5.38 -13.90 -10.99
N SER A 41 -6.68 -14.06 -10.67
CA SER A 41 -7.57 -12.91 -10.51
C SER A 41 -7.16 -12.01 -9.35
N TYR A 42 -7.39 -10.70 -9.45
CA TYR A 42 -7.00 -9.75 -8.39
C TYR A 42 -7.59 -10.07 -7.01
N ARG A 43 -8.79 -10.68 -6.95
CA ARG A 43 -9.40 -11.13 -5.68
C ARG A 43 -8.70 -12.35 -5.10
N GLN A 44 -8.18 -13.25 -5.94
CA GLN A 44 -7.40 -14.40 -5.50
C GLN A 44 -6.02 -13.97 -5.00
N VAL A 45 -5.34 -13.10 -5.74
CA VAL A 45 -4.07 -12.51 -5.31
C VAL A 45 -4.21 -11.81 -3.96
N GLY A 46 -5.24 -10.97 -3.80
CA GLY A 46 -5.49 -10.29 -2.53
C GLY A 46 -5.67 -11.24 -1.34
N ARG A 47 -6.36 -12.38 -1.54
CA ARG A 47 -6.50 -13.43 -0.52
C ARG A 47 -5.17 -14.09 -0.18
N LEU A 48 -4.33 -14.38 -1.19
CA LEU A 48 -3.03 -15.06 -1.00
C LEU A 48 -1.99 -14.19 -0.29
N VAL A 49 -1.95 -12.88 -0.56
CA VAL A 49 -0.95 -11.96 0.02
C VAL A 49 -1.50 -11.07 1.13
N ASN A 50 -2.72 -11.34 1.59
CA ASN A 50 -3.42 -10.57 2.62
C ASN A 50 -3.47 -9.06 2.31
N LEU A 51 -3.96 -8.74 1.10
CA LEU A 51 -4.19 -7.40 0.58
C LEU A 51 -5.62 -7.27 0.07
N SER A 52 -6.16 -6.05 0.10
CA SER A 52 -7.43 -5.77 -0.55
C SER A 52 -7.29 -5.83 -2.07
N LYS A 53 -8.38 -6.15 -2.79
CA LYS A 53 -8.44 -6.08 -4.26
C LYS A 53 -7.96 -4.71 -4.78
N ASN A 54 -8.34 -3.64 -4.09
CA ASN A 54 -8.00 -2.28 -4.50
C ASN A 54 -6.50 -2.03 -4.38
N THR A 55 -5.86 -2.55 -3.34
CA THR A 55 -4.39 -2.47 -3.19
C THR A 55 -3.66 -3.25 -4.28
N VAL A 56 -4.16 -4.43 -4.66
CA VAL A 56 -3.61 -5.19 -5.79
C VAL A 56 -3.74 -4.39 -7.10
N LEU A 57 -4.91 -3.79 -7.35
CA LEU A 57 -5.14 -2.95 -8.53
C LEU A 57 -4.19 -1.74 -8.56
N ASP A 58 -4.02 -1.06 -7.43
CA ASP A 58 -3.13 0.10 -7.32
C ASP A 58 -1.66 -0.27 -7.56
N ILE A 59 -1.22 -1.46 -7.11
CA ILE A 59 0.12 -1.99 -7.43
C ILE A 59 0.27 -2.17 -8.95
N VAL A 60 -0.68 -2.86 -9.59
CA VAL A 60 -0.62 -3.14 -11.03
C VAL A 60 -0.64 -1.85 -11.85
N LYS A 61 -1.50 -0.88 -11.50
CA LYS A 61 -1.54 0.43 -12.16
C LYS A 61 -0.20 1.16 -12.08
N ARG A 62 0.43 1.17 -10.89
CA ARG A 62 1.74 1.82 -10.69
C ARG A 62 2.84 1.15 -11.49
N SER A 63 2.88 -0.18 -11.49
CA SER A 63 3.86 -0.94 -12.27
C SER A 63 3.80 -0.62 -13.78
N ARG A 64 2.59 -0.39 -14.31
CA ARG A 64 2.38 0.01 -15.71
C ARG A 64 2.74 1.46 -16.01
N SER A 65 2.63 2.36 -15.03
CA SER A 65 3.06 3.75 -15.20
C SER A 65 4.58 3.93 -15.07
N GLU A 66 5.24 3.04 -14.32
CA GLU A 66 6.69 3.10 -14.06
C GLU A 66 7.50 2.40 -15.16
N ASN A 67 6.92 1.37 -15.81
CA ASN A 67 7.49 0.70 -16.99
C ASN A 67 6.55 0.94 -18.18
N PRO A 68 6.77 1.98 -19.01
CA PRO A 68 5.97 2.23 -20.20
C PRO A 68 6.10 1.13 -21.26
#